data_AF-A0A4R2C971-F1
#
_entry.id   AF-A0A4R2C971-F1
#
_cell.length_a   1.000
_cell.length_b   1.000
_cell.length_c   1.000
_cell.angle_alpha   90.00
_cell.angle_beta   90.00
_cell.angle_gamma   90.00
#
_symmetry.space_group_name_H-M   'P 1'
#
loop_
_entity.id
_entity.type
_entity.pdbx_description
1 polymer ?
#
loop_
_entity_poly.entity_id
_entity_poly.type
_entity_poly.pdbx_seq_one_letter_code
_entity_poly.pdbx_strand_id
1 'polypeptide(L)'
;MADAEATRHGPGRILIAVYGIFALAATSRAAVQIATQFSEAPIAYILSAVAAVIYCAATFALAKATVVSRKVAFVAIVVELVGVLAIGAFSYLAPDDFPDQTVWSHFGQGYFFIPVVLPVLGLLWLRRTAGGTR
;
A
#
# COMPACT_ATOMS: atom_id res chain seq x y z
N MET A 1 4.15 13.81 21.84
CA MET A 1 4.56 14.83 20.84
C MET A 1 5.77 14.37 20.03
N ALA A 2 6.83 13.85 20.67
CA ALA A 2 8.04 13.32 20.01
C ALA A 2 7.78 12.27 18.90
N ASP A 3 6.79 11.38 19.08
CA ASP A 3 6.44 10.35 18.09
C ASP A 3 5.83 10.90 16.79
N ALA A 4 5.03 11.95 16.91
CA ALA A 4 4.46 12.65 15.77
C ALA A 4 5.54 13.46 15.04
N GLU A 5 6.51 13.97 15.78
CA GLU A 5 7.64 14.73 15.26
C GLU A 5 8.62 13.83 14.49
N ALA A 6 8.92 12.63 14.99
CA ALA A 6 9.78 11.64 14.33
C ALA A 6 9.17 11.08 13.03
N THR A 7 7.85 10.96 12.94
CA THR A 7 7.18 10.54 11.68
C THR A 7 7.12 11.69 10.66
N ARG A 8 7.09 12.94 11.14
CA ARG A 8 7.02 14.17 10.32
C ARG A 8 8.38 14.79 10.00
N HIS A 9 9.49 14.26 10.51
CA HIS A 9 10.87 14.68 10.22
C HIS A 9 11.75 13.45 9.93
N GLY A 10 12.73 13.57 9.03
CA GLY A 10 13.65 12.47 8.71
C GLY A 10 13.03 11.32 7.87
N PRO A 11 13.43 10.05 8.07
CA PRO A 11 13.05 8.93 7.19
C PRO A 11 11.55 8.64 7.11
N GLY A 12 10.76 9.00 8.13
CA GLY A 12 9.30 8.84 8.13
C GLY A 12 8.59 9.65 7.04
N ARG A 13 9.13 10.81 6.65
CA ARG A 13 8.61 11.60 5.52
C ARG A 13 8.76 10.89 4.19
N ILE A 14 9.88 10.20 3.99
CA ILE A 14 10.13 9.42 2.76
C ILE A 14 9.09 8.31 2.68
N LEU A 15 8.85 7.58 3.78
CA LEU A 15 7.83 6.54 3.83
C LEU A 15 6.43 7.09 3.46
N ILE A 16 6.01 8.21 4.06
CA ILE A 16 4.74 8.87 3.73
C ILE A 16 4.69 9.29 2.26
N ALA A 17 5.76 9.87 1.73
CA ALA A 17 5.83 10.32 0.34
C ALA A 17 5.69 9.16 -0.64
N VAL A 18 6.39 8.04 -0.40
CA VAL A 18 6.28 6.84 -1.23
C VAL A 18 4.86 6.27 -1.17
N TYR A 19 4.28 6.16 0.04
CA TYR A 19 2.87 5.76 0.20
C TYR A 19 1.91 6.69 -0.56
N GLY A 20 2.13 7.99 -0.50
CA GLY A 20 1.32 8.98 -1.21
C GLY A 20 1.43 8.88 -2.73
N ILE A 21 2.62 8.61 -3.26
CA ILE A 21 2.83 8.37 -4.69
C ILE A 21 2.07 7.11 -5.14
N PHE A 22 2.18 6.01 -4.39
CA PHE A 22 1.44 4.78 -4.69
C PHE A 22 -0.07 4.97 -4.57
N ALA A 23 -0.53 5.71 -3.57
CA ALA A 23 -1.94 6.06 -3.42
C ALA A 23 -2.46 6.81 -4.64
N LEU A 24 -1.75 7.85 -5.09
CA LEU A 24 -2.14 8.63 -6.26
C LEU A 24 -2.10 7.77 -7.54
N ALA A 25 -0.99 7.06 -7.78
CA ALA A 25 -0.81 6.25 -8.97
C ALA A 25 -1.86 5.13 -9.07
N ALA A 26 -2.09 4.40 -7.98
CA ALA A 26 -3.09 3.33 -7.93
C ALA A 26 -4.51 3.89 -8.09
N THR A 27 -4.82 5.02 -7.47
CA THR A 27 -6.14 5.67 -7.60
C THR A 27 -6.41 6.11 -9.03
N SER A 28 -5.49 6.85 -9.65
CA SER A 28 -5.63 7.32 -11.03
C SER A 28 -5.76 6.16 -12.01
N ARG A 29 -4.92 5.14 -11.86
CA ARG A 29 -4.97 3.93 -12.70
C ARG A 29 -6.30 3.20 -12.57
N ALA A 30 -6.71 2.87 -11.33
CA ALA A 30 -7.95 2.14 -11.09
C ALA A 30 -9.17 2.93 -11.57
N ALA A 31 -9.19 4.26 -11.38
CA ALA A 31 -10.28 5.11 -11.85
C ALA A 31 -10.44 5.06 -13.37
N VAL A 32 -9.34 5.19 -14.14
CA VAL A 32 -9.38 5.12 -15.60
C VAL A 32 -9.78 3.72 -16.07
N GLN A 33 -9.20 2.67 -15.51
CA GLN A 33 -9.48 1.29 -15.89
C GLN A 33 -10.94 0.91 -15.63
N ILE A 34 -11.49 1.25 -14.47
CA ILE A 34 -12.89 1.00 -14.14
C ILE A 34 -13.82 1.84 -15.03
N ALA A 35 -13.47 3.09 -15.33
CA ALA A 35 -14.33 3.95 -16.14
C ALA A 35 -14.38 3.56 -17.63
N THR A 36 -13.29 2.99 -18.16
CA THR A 36 -13.12 2.81 -19.61
C THR A 36 -13.09 1.36 -20.06
N GLN A 37 -12.64 0.44 -19.21
CA GLN A 37 -12.24 -0.91 -19.61
C GLN A 37 -12.82 -1.99 -18.67
N PHE A 38 -13.77 -1.68 -17.78
CA PHE A 38 -14.18 -2.59 -16.68
C PHE A 38 -14.46 -4.05 -17.08
N SER A 39 -15.06 -4.26 -18.25
CA SER A 39 -15.38 -5.60 -18.77
C SER A 39 -14.17 -6.43 -19.20
N GLU A 40 -13.01 -5.82 -19.41
CA GLU A 40 -11.79 -6.51 -19.90
C GLU A 40 -11.11 -7.30 -18.79
N ALA A 41 -11.02 -6.74 -17.58
CA ALA A 41 -10.36 -7.37 -16.45
C ALA A 41 -10.97 -6.94 -15.09
N PRO A 42 -12.26 -7.28 -14.83
CA PRO A 42 -13.00 -6.73 -13.70
C PRO A 42 -12.34 -7.04 -12.34
N ILE A 43 -11.82 -8.26 -12.16
CA ILE A 43 -11.15 -8.67 -10.92
C ILE A 43 -9.88 -7.85 -10.70
N ALA A 44 -9.04 -7.70 -11.73
CA ALA A 44 -7.80 -6.94 -11.64
C ALA A 44 -8.05 -5.47 -11.29
N TYR A 45 -9.10 -4.87 -11.84
CA TYR A 45 -9.40 -3.46 -11.61
C TYR A 45 -10.02 -3.21 -10.24
N ILE A 46 -10.86 -4.13 -9.76
CA ILE A 46 -11.36 -4.08 -8.37
C ILE A 46 -10.20 -4.22 -7.39
N LEU A 47 -9.29 -5.17 -7.60
CA LEU A 47 -8.10 -5.33 -6.75
C LEU A 47 -7.22 -4.07 -6.75
N SER A 48 -7.09 -3.40 -7.91
CA SER A 48 -6.36 -2.13 -8.01
C SER A 48 -7.06 -1.00 -7.25
N ALA A 49 -8.39 -0.93 -7.29
CA ALA A 49 -9.16 0.03 -6.48
C ALA A 49 -9.04 -0.25 -4.98
N VAL A 50 -9.08 -1.52 -4.56
CA VAL A 50 -8.85 -1.91 -3.17
C VAL A 50 -7.45 -1.49 -2.71
N ALA A 51 -6.42 -1.76 -3.52
CA ALA A 51 -5.06 -1.32 -3.24
C ALA A 51 -4.97 0.21 -3.10
N ALA A 52 -5.62 0.97 -3.98
CA ALA A 52 -5.68 2.43 -3.91
C ALA A 52 -6.26 2.93 -2.57
N VAL A 53 -7.36 2.34 -2.11
CA VAL A 53 -7.97 2.68 -0.81
C VAL A 53 -7.01 2.39 0.35
N ILE A 54 -6.32 1.24 0.33
CA ILE A 54 -5.36 0.86 1.36
C ILE A 54 -4.18 1.83 1.39
N TYR A 55 -3.61 2.17 0.23
CA TYR A 55 -2.50 3.14 0.16
C TYR A 55 -2.93 4.53 0.65
N CYS A 56 -4.13 4.99 0.30
CA CYS A 56 -4.70 6.22 0.85
C CYS A 56 -4.80 6.15 2.38
N ALA A 57 -5.40 5.08 2.92
CA ALA A 57 -5.56 4.89 4.36
C ALA A 57 -4.20 4.88 5.08
N ALA A 58 -3.21 4.15 4.57
CA ALA A 58 -1.86 4.11 5.10
C ALA A 58 -1.20 5.50 5.08
N THR A 59 -1.30 6.23 3.95
CA THR A 59 -0.76 7.58 3.79
C THR A 59 -1.32 8.54 4.84
N PHE A 60 -2.66 8.63 4.95
CA PHE A 60 -3.31 9.53 5.89
C PHE A 60 -3.01 9.16 7.34
N ALA A 61 -2.99 7.86 7.64
CA ALA A 61 -2.75 7.35 8.98
C ALA A 61 -1.31 7.61 9.45
N LEU A 62 -0.32 7.40 8.58
CA LEU A 62 1.09 7.74 8.83
C LEU A 62 1.29 9.24 8.97
N ALA A 63 0.65 10.06 8.12
CA ALA A 63 0.78 11.52 8.16
C ALA A 63 0.21 12.14 9.45
N LYS A 64 -0.90 11.60 9.98
CA LYS A 64 -1.53 12.08 11.22
C LYS A 64 -0.70 11.79 12.48
N ALA A 65 0.04 10.67 12.49
CA ALA A 65 0.93 10.23 13.56
C ALA A 65 0.37 10.33 15.00
N THR A 66 -0.92 10.03 15.19
CA THR A 66 -1.57 9.89 16.51
C THR A 66 -1.60 8.44 16.97
N VAL A 67 -1.94 8.17 18.23
CA VAL A 67 -2.04 6.79 18.76
C VAL A 67 -3.07 5.95 17.98
N VAL A 68 -4.23 6.55 17.66
CA VAL A 68 -5.26 5.89 16.86
C VAL A 68 -4.80 5.72 15.42
N SER A 69 -4.21 6.75 14.81
CA SER A 69 -3.77 6.66 13.42
C SER A 69 -2.62 5.66 13.24
N ARG A 70 -1.76 5.46 14.26
CA ARG A 70 -0.78 4.37 14.25
C ARG A 70 -1.40 2.98 14.16
N LYS A 71 -2.49 2.73 14.89
CA LYS A 71 -3.22 1.45 14.79
C LYS A 71 -3.80 1.26 13.40
N VAL A 72 -4.37 2.33 12.83
CA VAL A 72 -4.91 2.31 11.45
C VAL A 72 -3.80 2.05 10.44
N ALA A 73 -2.65 2.74 10.56
CA ALA A 73 -1.50 2.53 9.69
C ALA A 73 -1.00 1.09 9.78
N PHE A 74 -0.87 0.55 10.98
CA PHE A 74 -0.46 -0.84 11.18
C PHE A 74 -1.40 -1.82 10.47
N VAL A 75 -2.72 -1.68 10.67
CA VAL A 75 -3.70 -2.56 10.02
C VAL A 75 -3.65 -2.41 8.50
N ALA A 76 -3.62 -1.19 7.97
CA ALA A 76 -3.54 -0.94 6.53
C ALA A 76 -2.29 -1.59 5.91
N ILE A 77 -1.13 -1.44 6.56
CA ILE A 77 0.14 -1.99 6.09
C ILE A 77 0.16 -3.53 6.17
N VAL A 78 -0.44 -4.12 7.21
CA VAL A 78 -0.59 -5.59 7.29
C VAL A 78 -1.50 -6.09 6.18
N VAL A 79 -2.63 -5.42 5.94
CA VAL A 79 -3.56 -5.78 4.85
C VAL A 79 -2.87 -5.66 3.49
N GLU A 80 -2.09 -4.60 3.26
CA GLU A 80 -1.27 -4.44 2.07
C GLU A 80 -0.26 -5.58 1.90
N LEU A 81 0.47 -5.95 2.95
CA LEU A 81 1.43 -7.05 2.91
C LEU A 81 0.76 -8.39 2.59
N VAL A 82 -0.37 -8.67 3.22
CA VAL A 82 -1.15 -9.89 2.94
C VAL A 82 -1.67 -9.85 1.50
N GLY A 83 -2.18 -8.70 1.06
CA GLY A 83 -2.68 -8.48 -0.31
C GLY A 83 -1.61 -8.73 -1.37
N VAL A 84 -0.43 -8.13 -1.22
CA VAL A 84 0.67 -8.29 -2.19
C VAL A 84 1.20 -9.72 -2.24
N LEU A 85 1.24 -10.42 -1.10
CA LEU A 85 1.68 -11.81 -1.06
C LEU A 85 0.62 -12.75 -1.66
N ALA A 86 -0.65 -12.57 -1.30
CA ALA A 86 -1.75 -13.41 -1.77
C ALA A 86 -2.00 -13.21 -3.27
N ILE A 87 -2.18 -11.95 -3.71
CA ILE A 87 -2.41 -11.63 -5.12
C ILE A 87 -1.14 -11.87 -5.95
N GLY A 88 0.04 -11.57 -5.41
CA GLY A 88 1.31 -11.87 -6.07
C GLY A 88 1.49 -13.35 -6.37
N ALA A 89 1.22 -14.23 -5.39
CA ALA A 89 1.26 -15.67 -5.59
C ALA A 89 0.14 -16.16 -6.52
N PHE A 90 -1.08 -15.65 -6.35
CA PHE A 90 -2.23 -16.03 -7.18
C PHE A 90 -2.04 -15.66 -8.66
N SER A 91 -1.37 -14.53 -8.96
CA SER A 91 -1.02 -14.16 -10.34
C SER A 91 -0.11 -15.17 -11.05
N TYR A 92 0.68 -15.98 -10.33
CA TYR A 92 1.46 -17.07 -10.94
C TYR A 92 0.65 -18.35 -11.13
N LEU A 93 -0.36 -18.58 -10.28
CA LEU A 93 -1.17 -19.80 -10.29
C LEU A 93 -2.30 -19.74 -11.32
N ALA A 94 -2.84 -18.55 -11.58
CA ALA A 94 -3.95 -18.32 -12.49
C ALA A 94 -3.66 -17.11 -13.41
N PRO A 95 -2.69 -17.23 -14.35
CA PRO A 95 -2.34 -16.13 -15.24
C PRO A 95 -3.53 -15.66 -16.11
N ASP A 96 -4.44 -16.58 -16.47
CA ASP A 96 -5.63 -16.27 -17.28
C ASP A 96 -6.65 -15.38 -16.53
N ASP A 97 -6.66 -15.41 -15.18
CA ASP A 97 -7.53 -14.56 -14.35
C ASP A 97 -6.94 -13.14 -14.17
N PHE A 98 -5.70 -12.92 -14.59
CA PHE A 98 -5.02 -11.62 -14.59
C PHE A 98 -4.56 -11.23 -15.99
N PRO A 99 -5.50 -11.00 -16.94
CA PRO A 99 -5.14 -10.48 -18.26
C PRO A 99 -4.45 -9.12 -18.14
N ASP A 100 -4.78 -8.36 -17.10
CA ASP A 100 -4.12 -7.11 -16.72
C ASP A 100 -3.44 -7.19 -15.36
N GLN A 101 -2.24 -6.61 -15.27
CA GLN A 101 -1.48 -6.55 -14.03
C GLN A 101 -2.09 -5.56 -13.04
N THR A 102 -2.23 -5.97 -11.79
CA THR A 102 -2.54 -5.08 -10.65
C THR A 102 -1.27 -4.52 -10.02
N VAL A 103 -1.41 -3.60 -9.07
CA VAL A 103 -0.27 -3.12 -8.26
C VAL A 103 0.42 -4.26 -7.48
N TRP A 104 -0.31 -5.34 -7.19
CA TRP A 104 0.16 -6.46 -6.40
C TRP A 104 0.56 -7.69 -7.21
N SER A 105 0.24 -7.72 -8.51
CA SER A 105 0.53 -8.85 -9.38
C SER A 105 2.03 -9.14 -9.41
N HIS A 106 2.39 -10.43 -9.37
CA HIS A 106 3.78 -10.89 -9.33
C HIS A 106 4.61 -10.21 -8.23
N PHE A 107 4.02 -10.03 -7.04
CA PHE A 107 4.62 -9.34 -5.88
C PHE A 107 5.00 -7.87 -6.15
N GLY A 108 4.33 -7.22 -7.11
CA GLY A 108 4.62 -5.85 -7.51
C GLY A 108 5.82 -5.72 -8.45
N GLN A 109 6.13 -6.75 -9.24
CA GLN A 109 7.23 -6.74 -10.21
C GLN A 109 7.17 -5.54 -11.17
N GLY A 110 5.98 -5.16 -11.63
CA GLY A 110 5.78 -3.98 -12.48
C GLY A 110 6.15 -2.64 -11.83
N TYR A 111 6.41 -2.66 -10.52
CA TYR A 111 6.78 -1.52 -9.68
C TYR A 111 8.13 -1.76 -8.98
N PHE A 112 9.02 -2.56 -9.58
CA PHE A 112 10.34 -2.90 -9.01
C PHE A 112 10.25 -3.54 -7.61
N PHE A 113 9.21 -4.34 -7.35
CA PHE A 113 8.95 -4.99 -6.06
C PHE A 113 8.75 -4.02 -4.88
N ILE A 114 8.54 -2.73 -5.15
CA ILE A 114 8.24 -1.75 -4.11
C ILE A 114 7.00 -2.15 -3.29
N PRO A 115 5.90 -2.65 -3.89
CA PRO A 115 4.70 -3.06 -3.14
C PRO A 115 4.91 -4.15 -2.09
N VAL A 116 5.95 -5.00 -2.20
CA VAL A 116 6.26 -6.00 -1.17
C VAL A 116 7.28 -5.48 -0.15
N VAL A 117 8.20 -4.61 -0.57
CA VAL A 117 9.23 -4.04 0.31
C VAL A 117 8.66 -2.93 1.21
N LEU A 118 7.83 -2.06 0.65
CA LEU A 118 7.25 -0.90 1.33
C LEU A 118 6.51 -1.25 2.62
N PRO A 119 5.61 -2.26 2.66
CA PRO A 119 4.90 -2.59 3.88
C PRO A 119 5.82 -3.17 4.96
N VAL A 120 6.85 -3.93 4.58
CA VAL A 120 7.87 -4.40 5.53
C VAL A 120 8.58 -3.21 6.18
N LEU A 121 9.00 -2.22 5.37
CA LEU A 121 9.61 -0.99 5.88
C LEU A 121 8.64 -0.20 6.78
N GLY A 122 7.36 -0.14 6.42
CA GLY A 122 6.30 0.50 7.19
C GLY A 122 6.10 -0.14 8.57
N LEU A 123 6.03 -1.46 8.65
CA LEU A 123 5.93 -2.18 9.92
C LEU A 123 7.18 -2.01 10.79
N LEU A 124 8.37 -2.09 10.19
CA LEU A 124 9.63 -1.84 10.90
C LEU A 124 9.70 -0.42 11.45
N TRP A 125 9.21 0.57 10.69
CA TRP A 125 9.13 1.97 11.13
C TRP A 125 8.19 2.14 12.32
N LEU A 126 6.98 1.57 12.25
CA LEU A 126 6.01 1.61 13.34
C LEU A 126 6.57 0.93 14.61
N ARG A 127 7.25 -0.21 14.46
CA ARG A 127 7.88 -0.92 15.59
C ARG A 127 9.01 -0.11 16.23
N ARG A 128 9.90 0.50 15.43
CA ARG A 128 11.01 1.32 15.95
C ARG A 128 10.50 2.54 16.71
N THR A 129 9.50 3.21 16.15
CA THR A 129 8.97 4.43 16.76
C THR A 129 8.04 4.13 17.96
N ALA A 130 7.49 2.92 18.08
CA ALA A 130 6.80 2.47 19.30
C ALA A 130 7.74 2.23 20.50
N GLY A 131 9.05 2.07 20.26
CA GLY A 131 10.05 1.80 21.31
C GLY A 131 10.56 3.03 22.05
N GLY A 132 10.36 4.24 21.50
CA GLY A 132 10.77 5.51 22.13
C GLY A 132 9.80 6.03 23.20
N THR A 133 8.77 5.25 23.52
CA THR A 133 7.70 5.60 24.47
C THR A 133 7.82 4.88 25.81
N ARG A 134 8.95 4.20 26.10
CA ARG A 134 9.25 3.60 27.40
C ARG A 134 10.31 4.40 28.15
#